data_AF-A0A0G4NEW2-F1
#
_entry.id   AF-A0A0G4NEW2-F1
#
_cell.length_a   1.000
_cell.length_b   1.000
_cell.length_c   1.000
_cell.angle_alpha   90.00
_cell.angle_beta   90.00
_cell.angle_gamma   90.00
#
_symmetry.space_group_name_H-M   'P 1'
#
loop_
_entity.id
_entity.type
_entity.pdbx_description
1 polymer ?
#
loop_
_entity_poly.entity_id
_entity_poly.type
_entity_poly.pdbx_seq_one_letter_code
_entity_poly.pdbx_strand_id
1 'polypeptide(L)'
;MLTEIANNFLTTIIDGLEEAPYGIRWICKQIRSLTKRKYPDANDQVICTLIGGFFFLRFINPAIVTPKSYMLIDGQPAERPRRTLTYIAKMLQNLANKPSYAKEPYMSKLQPFIQANKDRVNKFMLDLCEVQDFYESLEMDNYVALSKKDLELSITLNEVYAM
;
A
#
# COMPACT_ATOMS: atom_id res chain seq x y z
N MET A 1 -8.99 23.20 1.04
CA MET A 1 -10.06 22.17 0.96
C MET A 1 -9.65 20.85 0.32
N LEU A 2 -9.67 20.59 -1.01
CA LEU A 2 -9.36 19.23 -1.52
C LEU A 2 -7.91 18.79 -1.24
N THR A 3 -6.94 19.64 -1.56
CA THR A 3 -5.51 19.40 -1.28
C THR A 3 -5.21 19.22 0.20
N GLU A 4 -5.96 19.93 1.04
CA GLU A 4 -5.86 19.86 2.50
C GLU A 4 -6.38 18.52 3.03
N ILE A 5 -7.55 18.08 2.55
CA ILE A 5 -8.07 16.74 2.88
C ILE A 5 -7.08 15.67 2.39
N ALA A 6 -6.56 15.77 1.18
CA ALA A 6 -5.57 14.83 0.67
C ALA A 6 -4.27 14.82 1.49
N ASN A 7 -3.83 15.99 1.98
CA ASN A 7 -2.69 16.10 2.90
C ASN A 7 -2.98 15.42 4.24
N ASN A 8 -4.20 15.56 4.78
CA ASN A 8 -4.58 14.89 6.03
C ASN A 8 -4.56 13.37 5.86
N PHE A 9 -5.17 12.84 4.79
CA PHE A 9 -5.07 11.42 4.45
C PHE A 9 -3.62 10.97 4.35
N LEU A 10 -2.78 11.72 3.65
CA LEU A 10 -1.39 11.37 3.45
C LEU A 10 -0.61 11.36 4.77
N THR A 11 -0.80 12.36 5.62
CA THR A 11 -0.17 12.42 6.94
C THR A 11 -0.60 11.24 7.80
N THR A 12 -1.89 10.92 7.87
CA THR A 12 -2.38 9.75 8.60
C THR A 12 -1.79 8.44 8.09
N ILE A 13 -1.66 8.26 6.78
CA ILE A 13 -1.04 7.06 6.19
C ILE A 13 0.44 6.96 6.56
N ILE A 14 1.17 8.08 6.53
CA ILE A 14 2.60 8.11 6.86
C ILE A 14 2.82 7.83 8.35
N ASP A 15 2.02 8.45 9.22
CA ASP A 15 2.11 8.29 10.66
C ASP A 15 1.69 6.87 11.10
N GLY A 16 0.80 6.22 10.34
CA GLY A 16 0.37 4.83 10.53
C GLY A 16 1.35 3.77 10.03
N LEU A 17 2.64 4.10 9.84
CA LEU A 17 3.67 3.15 9.38
C LEU A 17 3.72 1.87 10.22
N GLU A 18 3.67 2.00 11.55
CA GLU A 18 3.76 0.88 12.48
C GLU A 18 2.45 0.08 12.58
N GLU A 19 1.33 0.66 12.14
CA GLU A 19 0.03 -0.01 12.07
C GLU A 19 -0.10 -0.87 10.79
N ALA A 20 0.79 -0.66 9.81
CA ALA A 20 0.80 -1.44 8.59
C ALA A 20 1.12 -2.91 8.91
N PRO A 21 0.27 -3.88 8.51
CA PRO A 21 0.47 -5.28 8.84
C PRO A 21 1.82 -5.81 8.36
N TYR A 22 2.46 -6.65 9.18
CA TYR A 22 3.76 -7.24 8.87
C TYR A 22 3.83 -7.83 7.45
N GLY A 23 2.82 -8.61 7.04
CA GLY A 23 2.78 -9.22 5.71
C GLY A 23 2.82 -8.20 4.57
N ILE A 24 2.15 -7.05 4.73
CA ILE A 24 2.16 -5.97 3.73
C ILE A 24 3.55 -5.32 3.67
N ARG A 25 4.14 -4.99 4.82
CA ARG A 25 5.51 -4.43 4.91
C ARG A 25 6.55 -5.41 4.33
N TRP A 26 6.40 -6.70 4.60
CA TRP A 26 7.26 -7.74 4.07
C TRP A 26 7.17 -7.86 2.55
N ILE A 27 5.96 -7.78 1.97
CA ILE A 27 5.81 -7.72 0.51
C ILE A 27 6.55 -6.51 -0.08
N CYS A 28 6.44 -5.33 0.54
CA CYS A 28 7.21 -4.15 0.14
C CYS A 28 8.73 -4.40 0.19
N LYS A 29 9.23 -5.00 1.28
CA LYS A 29 10.63 -5.44 1.41
C LYS A 29 11.06 -6.38 0.28
N GLN A 30 10.22 -7.36 -0.07
CA GLN A 30 10.49 -8.29 -1.17
C GLN A 30 10.51 -7.60 -2.54
N ILE A 31 9.57 -6.67 -2.80
CA ILE A 31 9.57 -5.88 -4.04
C ILE A 31 10.90 -5.13 -4.18
N ARG A 32 11.38 -4.48 -3.11
CA ARG A 32 12.67 -3.78 -3.09
C ARG A 32 13.84 -4.73 -3.37
N SER A 33 13.93 -5.84 -2.62
CA SER A 33 15.02 -6.82 -2.73
C SER A 33 15.09 -7.44 -4.13
N LEU A 34 13.96 -7.91 -4.65
CA LEU A 34 13.85 -8.51 -5.99
C LEU A 34 14.15 -7.51 -7.10
N THR A 35 13.76 -6.25 -6.94
CA THR A 35 14.08 -5.19 -7.89
C THR A 35 15.57 -4.94 -7.94
N LYS A 36 16.24 -4.76 -6.80
CA LYS A 36 17.71 -4.57 -6.75
C LYS A 36 18.46 -5.79 -7.29
N ARG A 37 17.96 -7.01 -7.07
CA ARG A 37 18.56 -8.23 -7.62
C ARG A 37 18.44 -8.31 -9.14
N LYS A 38 17.28 -7.94 -9.70
CA LYS A 38 17.03 -8.01 -11.15
C LYS A 38 17.59 -6.81 -11.91
N TYR A 39 17.60 -5.64 -11.29
CA TYR A 39 18.05 -4.37 -11.83
C TYR A 39 18.97 -3.68 -10.81
N PRO A 40 20.27 -4.05 -10.75
CA PRO A 40 21.21 -3.51 -9.76
C PRO A 40 21.35 -1.99 -9.80
N ASP A 41 21.21 -1.38 -10.99
CA ASP A 41 21.30 0.07 -11.20
C ASP A 41 19.97 0.82 -10.92
N ALA A 42 18.93 0.11 -10.45
CA ALA A 42 17.66 0.75 -10.12
C ALA A 42 17.83 1.69 -8.92
N ASN A 43 17.63 2.98 -9.16
CA ASN A 43 17.62 3.98 -8.10
C ASN A 43 16.40 3.84 -7.19
N ASP A 44 16.46 4.48 -6.03
CA ASP A 44 15.38 4.44 -5.03
C ASP A 44 14.06 4.97 -5.58
N GLN A 45 14.09 5.91 -6.54
CA GLN A 45 12.87 6.43 -7.15
C GLN A 45 12.11 5.35 -7.94
N VAL A 46 12.82 4.48 -8.68
CA VAL A 46 12.22 3.35 -9.40
C VAL A 46 11.62 2.35 -8.41
N ILE A 47 12.37 2.03 -7.35
CA ILE A 47 11.95 1.12 -6.28
C ILE A 47 10.67 1.65 -5.60
N CYS A 48 10.68 2.93 -5.21
CA CYS A 48 9.53 3.63 -4.65
C CYS A 48 8.32 3.59 -5.58
N THR A 49 8.48 3.77 -6.89
CA THR A 49 7.36 3.64 -7.84
C THR A 49 6.78 2.22 -7.87
N LEU A 50 7.60 1.18 -7.78
CA LEU A 50 7.12 -0.20 -7.73
C LEU A 50 6.38 -0.50 -6.43
N ILE A 51 6.92 -0.06 -5.29
CA ILE A 51 6.27 -0.16 -3.99
C ILE A 51 4.94 0.61 -3.99
N GLY A 52 4.92 1.84 -4.51
CA GLY A 52 3.70 2.64 -4.64
C GLY A 52 2.65 1.99 -5.54
N GLY A 53 3.09 1.29 -6.60
CA GLY A 53 2.24 0.47 -7.44
C GLY A 53 1.63 -0.74 -6.74
N PHE A 54 2.17 -1.19 -5.61
CA PHE A 54 1.54 -2.18 -4.75
C PHE A 54 0.76 -1.51 -3.62
N PHE A 55 1.43 -0.77 -2.75
CA PHE A 55 0.90 -0.22 -1.51
C PHE A 55 -0.23 0.80 -1.76
N PHE A 56 -0.01 1.81 -2.60
CA PHE A 56 -1.07 2.78 -2.87
C PHE A 56 -2.12 2.22 -3.83
N LEU A 57 -1.71 1.65 -4.95
CA LEU A 57 -2.64 1.25 -6.01
C LEU A 57 -3.51 0.02 -5.64
N ARG A 58 -2.94 -0.97 -4.95
CA ARG A 58 -3.61 -2.26 -4.69
C ARG A 58 -4.07 -2.43 -3.26
N PHE A 59 -3.54 -1.66 -2.31
CA PHE A 59 -3.91 -1.77 -0.91
C PHE A 59 -4.72 -0.55 -0.44
N ILE A 60 -4.14 0.65 -0.44
CA ILE A 60 -4.78 1.85 0.16
C ILE A 60 -5.90 2.44 -0.71
N ASN A 61 -5.65 2.71 -1.99
CA ASN A 61 -6.62 3.41 -2.85
C ASN A 61 -7.94 2.67 -3.05
N PRO A 62 -7.97 1.32 -3.20
CA PRO A 62 -9.22 0.58 -3.23
C PRO A 62 -10.09 0.81 -1.98
N ALA A 63 -9.46 0.84 -0.80
CA ALA A 63 -10.15 1.10 0.47
C ALA A 63 -10.68 2.53 0.57
N ILE A 64 -9.94 3.52 0.04
CA ILE A 64 -10.39 4.92 -0.03
C ILE A 64 -11.59 5.08 -0.98
N VAL A 65 -11.56 4.44 -2.17
CA VAL A 65 -12.60 4.61 -3.19
C VAL A 65 -13.87 3.82 -2.85
N THR A 66 -13.73 2.66 -2.19
CA THR A 66 -14.85 1.77 -1.84
C THR A 66 -14.87 1.40 -0.35
N PRO A 67 -14.96 2.39 0.57
CA PRO A 67 -14.77 2.16 2.00
C PRO A 67 -15.78 1.18 2.61
N LYS A 68 -17.01 1.12 2.08
CA LYS A 68 -18.02 0.15 2.52
C LYS A 68 -17.61 -1.30 2.23
N SER A 69 -17.05 -1.59 1.05
CA SER A 69 -16.60 -2.95 0.69
C SER A 69 -15.44 -3.42 1.55
N TYR A 70 -14.68 -2.47 2.10
CA TYR A 70 -13.60 -2.69 3.05
C TYR A 70 -14.06 -2.59 4.52
N MET A 71 -15.36 -2.52 4.77
CA MET A 71 -15.97 -2.45 6.10
C MET A 71 -15.46 -1.27 6.96
N LEU A 72 -15.01 -0.18 6.31
CA LEU A 72 -14.55 1.04 7.00
C LEU A 72 -15.70 1.96 7.40
N ILE A 73 -16.87 1.79 6.77
CA ILE A 73 -18.10 2.55 7.03
C ILE A 73 -19.33 1.66 6.84
N ASP A 74 -20.44 1.98 7.50
CA ASP A 74 -21.67 1.19 7.46
C ASP A 74 -22.50 1.40 6.18
N GLY A 75 -22.46 2.61 5.63
CA GLY A 75 -23.31 3.07 4.53
C GLY A 75 -22.55 3.39 3.25
N GLN A 76 -23.25 3.34 2.10
CA GLN A 76 -22.66 3.83 0.86
C GLN A 76 -22.54 5.36 0.94
N PRO A 77 -21.37 5.97 0.64
CA PRO A 77 -21.25 7.42 0.63
C PRO A 77 -22.15 8.04 -0.43
N ALA A 78 -22.72 9.21 -0.13
CA ALA A 78 -23.42 10.01 -1.12
C ALA A 78 -22.51 10.37 -2.31
N GLU A 79 -23.10 10.80 -3.44
CA GLU A 79 -22.36 11.03 -4.68
C GLU A 79 -21.18 12.01 -4.53
N ARG A 80 -21.40 13.10 -3.78
CA ARG A 80 -20.37 14.13 -3.53
C ARG A 80 -19.17 13.58 -2.74
N PRO A 81 -19.32 13.00 -1.53
CA PRO A 81 -18.21 12.34 -0.82
C PRO A 81 -17.50 11.26 -1.64
N ARG A 82 -18.25 10.40 -2.35
CA ARG A 82 -17.67 9.36 -3.20
C ARG A 82 -16.76 9.94 -4.29
N ARG A 83 -17.19 11.03 -4.93
CA ARG A 83 -16.39 11.75 -5.92
C ARG A 83 -15.15 12.38 -5.30
N THR A 84 -15.26 12.97 -4.10
CA THR A 84 -14.13 13.51 -3.34
C THR A 84 -13.10 12.44 -3.02
N LEU A 85 -13.52 11.28 -2.49
CA LEU A 85 -12.65 10.13 -2.19
C LEU A 85 -11.94 9.62 -3.45
N THR A 86 -12.64 9.59 -4.58
CA THR A 86 -12.05 9.23 -5.88
C THR A 86 -10.94 10.21 -6.28
N TYR A 87 -11.14 11.52 -6.09
CA TYR A 87 -10.10 12.50 -6.37
C TYR A 87 -8.91 12.40 -5.41
N ILE A 88 -9.14 12.12 -4.12
CA ILE A 88 -8.08 11.88 -3.14
C ILE A 88 -7.23 10.69 -3.57
N ALA A 89 -7.86 9.55 -3.88
CA ALA A 89 -7.14 8.36 -4.35
C ALA A 89 -6.32 8.63 -5.62
N LYS A 90 -6.86 9.41 -6.57
CA LYS A 90 -6.11 9.85 -7.77
C LYS A 90 -4.91 10.72 -7.43
N MET A 91 -5.04 11.66 -6.48
CA MET A 91 -3.94 12.52 -6.03
C MET A 91 -2.83 11.70 -5.37
N LEU A 92 -3.18 10.78 -4.47
CA LEU A 92 -2.22 9.88 -3.81
C LEU A 92 -1.56 8.95 -4.82
N GLN A 93 -2.32 8.42 -5.79
CA GLN A 93 -1.76 7.57 -6.84
C GLN A 93 -0.77 8.31 -7.74
N ASN A 94 -1.07 9.56 -8.08
CA ASN A 94 -0.19 10.38 -8.90
C ASN A 94 1.11 10.72 -8.14
N LEU A 95 1.01 10.94 -6.83
CA LEU A 95 2.16 11.14 -5.96
C LEU A 95 3.04 9.89 -5.83
N ALA A 96 2.44 8.69 -5.73
CA ALA A 96 3.15 7.42 -5.62
C ALA A 96 3.80 6.96 -6.94
N ASN A 97 3.24 7.36 -8.08
CA ASN A 97 3.76 7.05 -9.41
C ASN A 97 4.80 8.08 -9.87
N LYS A 98 5.50 7.79 -10.96
CA LYS A 98 6.22 8.84 -11.72
C LYS A 98 5.18 9.66 -12.49
N PRO A 99 4.86 10.90 -12.11
CA PRO A 99 3.89 11.71 -12.83
C PRO A 99 4.37 11.90 -14.28
N SER A 100 3.59 11.43 -15.25
CA SER A 100 3.77 11.78 -16.67
C SER A 100 2.85 12.95 -16.97
N TYR A 101 3.41 14.15 -16.84
CA TYR A 101 2.70 15.43 -16.98
C TYR A 101 2.09 15.66 -18.37
N ALA A 102 2.46 14.85 -19.37
CA ALA A 102 2.01 14.98 -20.74
C ALA A 102 0.55 14.55 -20.96
N LYS A 103 -0.05 13.75 -20.06
CA LYS A 103 -1.36 13.13 -20.31
C LYS A 103 -2.56 13.92 -19.78
N GLU A 104 -2.37 14.85 -18.84
CA GLU A 104 -3.50 15.50 -18.13
C GLU A 104 -3.18 16.97 -17.75
N PRO A 105 -3.48 17.96 -18.61
CA PRO A 105 -3.15 19.38 -18.38
C PRO A 105 -3.75 19.95 -17.08
N TYR A 106 -4.88 19.41 -16.62
CA TYR A 106 -5.52 19.80 -15.36
C TYR A 106 -4.74 19.35 -14.10
N MET A 107 -3.85 18.35 -14.23
CA MET A 107 -2.95 17.88 -13.17
C MET A 107 -1.84 18.91 -12.85
N SER A 108 -1.63 19.92 -13.70
CA SER A 108 -0.74 21.05 -13.39
C SER A 108 -1.10 21.74 -12.07
N LYS A 109 -2.40 21.82 -11.73
CA LYS A 109 -2.88 22.38 -10.45
C LYS A 109 -2.50 21.54 -9.23
N LEU A 110 -2.13 20.27 -9.42
CA LEU A 110 -1.71 19.36 -8.36
C LEU A 110 -0.18 19.33 -8.20
N GLN A 111 0.58 20.03 -9.06
CA GLN A 111 2.04 20.12 -8.95
C GLN A 111 2.53 20.59 -7.58
N PRO A 112 1.96 21.65 -6.96
CA PRO A 112 2.42 22.09 -5.64
C PRO A 112 2.24 21.00 -4.58
N PHE A 113 1.15 20.23 -4.66
CA PHE A 113 0.91 19.11 -3.75
C PHE A 113 1.92 17.99 -3.97
N ILE A 114 2.22 17.63 -5.22
CA ILE A 114 3.20 16.58 -5.52
C ILE A 114 4.58 17.00 -5.03
N GLN A 115 5.02 18.20 -5.39
CA GLN A 115 6.34 18.70 -5.05
C GLN A 115 6.55 18.83 -3.54
N ALA A 116 5.52 19.28 -2.80
CA ALA A 116 5.59 19.41 -1.34
C ALA A 116 5.65 18.06 -0.60
N ASN A 117 5.16 16.98 -1.23
CA ASN A 117 4.96 15.70 -0.55
C ASN A 117 5.88 14.58 -1.04
N LYS A 118 6.51 14.73 -2.20
CA LYS A 118 7.29 13.67 -2.86
C LYS A 118 8.34 13.04 -1.94
N ASP A 119 9.13 13.87 -1.27
CA ASP A 119 10.25 13.38 -0.47
C ASP A 119 9.77 12.61 0.77
N ARG A 120 8.72 13.11 1.45
CA ARG A 120 8.15 12.40 2.61
C ARG A 120 7.49 11.07 2.24
N VAL A 121 6.84 10.99 1.07
CA VAL A 121 6.24 9.73 0.60
C VAL A 121 7.30 8.74 0.15
N ASN A 122 8.35 9.19 -0.54
CA ASN A 122 9.48 8.34 -0.88
C ASN A 122 10.14 7.78 0.38
N LYS A 123 10.38 8.63 1.40
CA LYS A 123 10.90 8.19 2.69
C LYS A 123 10.00 7.13 3.33
N PHE A 124 8.69 7.40 3.43
CA PHE A 124 7.73 6.45 3.95
C PHE A 124 7.74 5.09 3.20
N MET A 125 7.83 5.09 1.88
CA MET A 125 7.89 3.85 1.09
C MET A 125 9.18 3.05 1.34
N LEU A 126 10.29 3.71 1.62
CA LEU A 126 11.53 3.05 2.02
C LEU A 126 11.43 2.51 3.45
N ASP A 127 10.88 3.29 4.38
CA ASP A 127 10.68 2.90 5.78
C ASP A 127 9.69 1.71 5.90
N LEU A 128 8.68 1.62 5.03
CA LEU A 128 7.78 0.47 4.90
C LEU A 128 8.51 -0.85 4.65
N CYS A 129 9.68 -0.81 4.01
CA CYS A 129 10.49 -1.99 3.69
C CYS A 129 11.40 -2.43 4.84
N GLU A 130 11.54 -1.60 5.88
CA GLU A 130 12.36 -1.89 7.05
C GLU A 130 11.57 -2.75 8.03
N VAL A 131 11.55 -4.06 7.76
CA VAL A 131 10.98 -5.07 8.65
C VAL A 131 11.90 -6.28 8.76
N GLN A 132 11.85 -6.93 9.93
CA GLN A 132 12.60 -8.15 10.21
C GLN A 132 12.19 -9.29 9.28
N ASP A 133 13.12 -10.22 9.06
CA ASP A 133 12.81 -11.41 8.26
C ASP A 133 11.89 -12.36 9.01
N PHE A 134 11.12 -13.12 8.23
CA PHE A 134 10.06 -14.00 8.71
C PHE A 134 10.52 -14.92 9.86
N TYR A 135 11.73 -15.44 9.75
CA TYR A 135 12.36 -16.35 10.71
C TYR A 135 12.62 -15.70 12.06
N GLU A 136 12.95 -14.40 12.07
CA GLU A 136 13.24 -13.64 13.29
C GLU A 136 11.94 -13.17 13.97
N SER A 137 10.91 -12.84 13.18
CA SER A 137 9.64 -12.31 13.72
C SER A 137 8.68 -13.35 14.29
N LEU A 138 8.77 -14.61 13.85
CA LEU A 138 7.80 -15.67 14.20
C LEU A 138 8.32 -16.67 15.24
N GLU A 139 9.51 -16.44 15.81
CA GLU A 139 10.15 -17.35 16.76
C GLU A 139 10.00 -18.80 16.28
N MET A 140 10.54 -19.13 15.10
CA MET A 140 10.26 -20.40 14.39
C MET A 140 10.42 -21.66 15.27
N ASP A 141 11.20 -21.56 16.35
CA ASP A 141 11.32 -22.54 17.43
C ASP A 141 9.95 -22.92 18.06
N ASN A 142 9.00 -21.99 18.15
CA ASN A 142 7.63 -22.22 18.64
C ASN A 142 6.75 -22.98 17.64
N TYR A 143 6.98 -22.83 16.33
CA TYR A 143 6.25 -23.58 15.30
C TYR A 143 6.64 -25.06 15.29
N VAL A 144 7.92 -25.36 15.55
CA VAL A 144 8.38 -26.73 15.77
C VAL A 144 7.76 -27.35 17.04
N ALA A 145 7.37 -26.52 18.02
CA ALA A 145 6.59 -26.98 19.17
C ALA A 145 5.11 -27.24 18.84
N LEU A 146 4.53 -26.49 17.88
CA LEU A 146 3.13 -26.63 17.43
C LEU A 146 2.91 -27.82 16.48
N SER A 147 3.94 -28.28 15.76
CA SER A 147 3.87 -29.51 14.95
C SER A 147 3.73 -30.80 15.77
N LYS A 148 3.69 -30.69 17.11
CA LYS A 148 3.37 -31.79 18.04
C LYS A 148 1.86 -32.06 18.16
N LYS A 149 0.99 -31.22 17.58
CA LYS A 149 -0.43 -31.53 17.41
C LYS A 149 -0.66 -31.98 15.98
N ASP A 150 -1.50 -33.01 15.80
CA ASP A 150 -1.94 -33.46 14.48
C ASP A 150 -2.52 -32.27 13.72
N LEU A 151 -1.91 -31.93 12.59
CA LEU A 151 -2.31 -30.81 11.73
C LEU A 151 -3.57 -31.22 10.96
N GLU A 152 -4.72 -30.79 11.45
CA GLU A 152 -6.00 -30.94 10.74
C GLU A 152 -6.25 -29.74 9.82
N LEU A 153 -6.45 -30.00 8.53
CA LEU A 153 -6.88 -29.01 7.56
C LEU A 153 -8.40 -29.13 7.35
N SER A 154 -9.14 -28.11 7.74
CA SER A 154 -10.58 -28.03 7.46
C SER A 154 -10.78 -27.64 5.99
N ILE A 155 -11.23 -28.59 5.18
CA ILE A 155 -11.56 -28.38 3.77
C ILE A 155 -12.96 -28.94 3.48
N THR A 156 -13.77 -28.17 2.76
CA THR A 156 -15.10 -28.59 2.30
C THR A 156 -14.97 -29.43 1.04
N LEU A 157 -15.95 -30.31 0.77
CA LEU A 157 -16.00 -31.08 -0.48
C LEU A 157 -15.96 -30.16 -1.72
N ASN A 158 -16.62 -29.00 -1.67
CA ASN A 158 -16.61 -28.06 -2.79
C ASN A 158 -15.21 -27.49 -3.07
N GLU A 159 -14.40 -27.22 -2.04
CA GLU A 159 -13.01 -26.76 -2.19
C GLU A 159 -12.11 -27.85 -2.77
N VAL A 160 -12.39 -29.13 -2.49
CA VAL A 160 -11.67 -30.27 -3.08
C VAL A 160 -11.96 -30.38 -4.58
N TYR A 161 -13.20 -30.10 -5.00
CA TYR A 161 -13.65 -30.25 -6.39
C TYR A 161 -13.53 -28.98 -7.25
N ALA A 162 -13.13 -27.84 -6.69
CA ALA A 162 -13.01 -26.57 -7.40
C ALA A 162 -11.71 -26.39 -8.20
N MET A 163 -10.95 -27.47 -8.43
CA MET A 163 -9.74 -27.47 -9.27
C MET A 163 -10.08 -27.45 -10.77
#